data_AF-A0A0G1TT95-F1
#
_entry.id   AF-A0A0G1TT95-F1
#
_cell.length_a   1.000
_cell.length_b   1.000
_cell.length_c   1.000
_cell.angle_alpha   90.00
_cell.angle_beta   90.00
_cell.angle_gamma   90.00
#
_symmetry.space_group_name_H-M   'P 1'
#
loop_
_entity.id
_entity.type
_entity.pdbx_description
1 polymer ?
#
loop_
_entity_poly.entity_id
_entity_poly.type
_entity_poly.pdbx_seq_one_letter_code
_entity_poly.pdbx_strand_id
1 'polypeptide(L)'
;LQNAKVSFQARDGTDTPPEVLCTISGGNLVALDANGASMNPIYPTAYTQVVIAQSSSATIATPPSDDHLIYLINSLRGKQRQVGSFWYWNPNPGSGSDTNDGTTPGKAVATFSKAQTLASAGTGDTIFCLASNTSGTTTVTETLNITTANLKVMGPGQSFRLIPTATTSPTVTVAAAGVEVSGLYIGTATTGTQDAISVSANNAFIQDCWIANVRGHGVNVSTSSRTQIQSCVIEHCGASGTGDGVKLGDTTTEAFVSRCIIFDNKNGVSLAGTGLADNVLENNLIYQHTGYGITIGAGPLRTHVRSGHTFNKNTAGNTTYPAGYDTYVETQAGGLNATEVANAVWDEVISGHLTSGTTGKTLKDAKTKATLASLK
;
A
#
# COMPACT_ATOMS: atom_id res chain seq x y z
N LEU A 1 -42.07 34.51 24.65
CA LEU A 1 -41.07 35.60 24.63
C LEU A 1 -40.13 35.32 23.47
N GLN A 2 -39.95 36.28 22.56
CA GLN A 2 -39.15 36.14 21.33
C GLN A 2 -37.65 36.23 21.69
N ASN A 3 -37.11 35.16 22.27
CA ASN A 3 -35.83 35.10 23.01
C ASN A 3 -34.55 35.39 22.21
N ALA A 4 -34.60 35.94 20.99
CA ALA A 4 -33.42 36.11 20.14
C ALA A 4 -33.32 37.45 19.40
N LYS A 5 -34.20 38.43 19.67
CA LYS A 5 -34.11 39.74 19.00
C LYS A 5 -33.60 40.82 19.94
N VAL A 6 -32.54 41.51 19.52
CA VAL A 6 -32.11 42.75 20.15
C VAL A 6 -33.06 43.86 19.72
N SER A 7 -33.67 44.53 20.69
CA SER A 7 -34.56 45.67 20.49
C SER A 7 -34.29 46.71 21.58
N PHE A 8 -34.38 47.99 21.23
CA PHE A 8 -34.34 49.09 22.18
C PHE A 8 -35.76 49.65 22.38
N GLN A 9 -35.99 50.32 23.51
CA GLN A 9 -37.28 50.91 23.83
C GLN A 9 -37.70 51.94 22.77
N ALA A 10 -38.97 51.90 22.34
CA ALA A 10 -39.53 52.89 21.42
C ALA A 10 -39.49 54.29 22.03
N ARG A 11 -39.18 55.31 21.22
CA ARG A 11 -39.27 56.72 21.60
C ARG A 11 -40.53 57.36 21.02
N ASP A 12 -40.95 58.48 21.59
CA ASP A 12 -42.14 59.22 21.16
C ASP A 12 -41.88 60.21 20.00
N GLY A 13 -40.62 60.33 19.56
CA GLY A 13 -40.22 61.19 18.44
C GLY A 13 -40.20 62.68 18.76
N THR A 14 -40.29 63.07 20.05
CA THR A 14 -40.30 64.48 20.47
C THR A 14 -38.89 65.05 20.73
N ASP A 15 -37.87 64.20 20.73
CA ASP A 15 -36.47 64.57 20.94
C ASP A 15 -35.85 65.29 19.73
N THR A 16 -34.72 65.98 19.94
CA THR A 16 -33.96 66.64 18.87
C THR A 16 -32.51 66.12 18.83
N PRO A 17 -32.10 65.33 17.81
CA PRO A 17 -32.91 64.83 16.68
C PRO A 17 -33.93 63.75 17.12
N PRO A 18 -35.03 63.57 16.36
CA PRO A 18 -36.11 62.65 16.73
C PRO A 18 -35.71 61.17 16.62
N GLU A 19 -34.67 60.87 15.84
CA GLU A 19 -34.19 59.51 15.59
C GLU A 19 -32.89 59.26 16.33
N VAL A 20 -32.77 58.05 16.91
CA VAL A 20 -31.54 57.58 17.54
C VAL A 20 -30.94 56.43 16.75
N LEU A 21 -29.66 56.58 16.40
CA LEU A 21 -28.85 55.53 15.83
C LEU A 21 -28.14 54.76 16.94
N CYS A 22 -28.46 53.48 17.09
CA CYS A 22 -27.76 52.56 17.97
C CYS A 22 -26.77 51.73 17.14
N THR A 23 -25.48 51.90 17.40
CA THR A 23 -24.44 51.08 16.78
C THR A 23 -24.05 49.95 17.72
N ILE A 24 -24.23 48.71 17.27
CA ILE A 24 -23.68 47.53 17.97
C ILE A 24 -22.32 47.24 17.35
N SER A 25 -21.27 47.26 18.18
CA SER A 25 -19.89 46.94 17.80
C SER A 25 -19.39 45.73 18.59
N GLY A 26 -18.67 44.84 17.89
CA GLY A 26 -18.11 43.60 18.46
C GLY A 26 -19.06 42.40 18.42
N GLY A 27 -18.59 41.29 17.86
CA GLY A 27 -19.29 40.00 17.82
C GLY A 27 -20.20 39.78 16.60
N ASN A 28 -20.63 38.52 16.41
CA ASN A 28 -21.59 38.13 15.38
C ASN A 28 -22.96 37.95 16.02
N LEU A 29 -23.95 38.75 15.60
CA LEU A 29 -25.33 38.59 16.05
C LEU A 29 -26.01 37.52 15.20
N VAL A 30 -26.25 36.36 15.80
CA VAL A 30 -26.98 35.25 15.16
C VAL A 30 -28.29 35.04 15.91
N ALA A 31 -29.40 35.07 15.18
CA ALA A 31 -30.71 34.70 15.73
C ALA A 31 -31.24 33.49 14.98
N LEU A 32 -31.73 32.51 15.74
CA LEU A 32 -32.41 31.33 15.25
C LEU A 32 -33.85 31.33 15.80
N ASP A 33 -34.80 30.88 15.00
CA ASP A 33 -36.15 30.64 15.48
C ASP A 33 -36.22 29.36 16.34
N ALA A 34 -37.41 29.03 16.84
CA ALA A 34 -37.63 27.84 17.66
C ALA A 34 -37.31 26.51 16.95
N ASN A 35 -37.14 26.52 15.63
CA ASN A 35 -36.82 25.36 14.79
C ASN A 35 -35.37 25.37 14.27
N GLY A 36 -34.54 26.33 14.72
CA GLY A 36 -33.15 26.44 14.30
C GLY A 36 -32.93 27.13 12.94
N ALA A 37 -33.96 27.74 12.35
CA ALA A 37 -33.82 28.48 11.09
C ALA A 37 -33.30 29.91 11.35
N SER A 38 -32.43 30.39 10.46
CA SER A 38 -31.87 31.75 10.56
C SER A 38 -32.97 32.82 10.49
N MET A 39 -32.92 33.80 11.38
CA MET A 39 -33.85 34.93 11.42
C MET A 39 -33.11 36.25 11.67
N ASN A 40 -33.77 37.39 11.41
CA ASN A 40 -33.17 38.71 11.65
C ASN A 40 -32.98 38.93 13.17
N PRO A 41 -31.74 39.14 13.65
CA PRO A 41 -31.45 39.35 15.06
C PRO A 41 -31.87 40.74 15.58
N ILE A 42 -32.21 41.67 14.69
CA ILE A 42 -32.63 43.03 15.04
C ILE A 42 -34.14 43.16 14.89
N TYR A 43 -34.77 43.73 15.92
CA TYR A 43 -36.15 44.20 15.83
C TYR A 43 -36.18 45.73 15.95
N PRO A 44 -36.49 46.46 14.86
CA PRO A 44 -36.61 47.91 14.91
C PRO A 44 -37.85 48.33 15.71
N THR A 45 -37.69 49.38 16.53
CA THR A 45 -38.78 50.03 17.27
C THR A 45 -38.92 51.48 16.80
N ALA A 46 -40.05 52.13 17.12
CA ALA A 46 -40.32 53.48 16.62
C ALA A 46 -39.19 54.46 16.99
N TYR A 47 -38.77 55.26 16.00
CA TYR A 47 -37.71 56.27 16.11
C TYR A 47 -36.33 55.77 16.57
N THR A 48 -36.08 54.45 16.47
CA THR A 48 -34.78 53.84 16.76
C THR A 48 -34.27 53.03 15.58
N GLN A 49 -33.10 53.40 15.07
CA GLN A 49 -32.39 52.65 14.04
C GLN A 49 -31.23 51.89 14.68
N VAL A 50 -31.16 50.58 14.46
CA VAL A 50 -30.03 49.77 14.91
C VAL A 50 -29.17 49.43 13.69
N VAL A 51 -27.89 49.81 13.73
CA VAL A 51 -26.90 49.46 12.71
C VAL A 51 -25.83 48.60 13.35
N ILE A 52 -25.49 47.50 12.69
CA ILE A 52 -24.39 46.64 13.10
C ILE A 52 -23.14 47.20 12.45
N ALA A 53 -22.22 47.73 13.26
CA ALA A 53 -20.86 47.99 12.80
C ALA A 53 -20.12 46.66 12.79
N GLN A 54 -20.30 45.89 11.73
CA GLN A 54 -19.58 44.64 11.56
C GLN A 54 -18.09 44.97 11.44
N SER A 55 -17.30 44.57 12.44
CA SER A 55 -15.98 44.04 12.11
C SER A 55 -16.27 42.86 11.20
N SER A 56 -15.78 42.88 9.97
CA SER A 56 -15.72 41.70 9.12
C SER A 56 -14.75 40.69 9.75
N SER A 57 -15.07 40.20 10.96
CA SER A 57 -14.81 38.80 11.22
C SER A 57 -15.70 38.14 10.20
N ALA A 58 -15.07 37.70 9.09
CA ALA A 58 -15.63 36.61 8.34
C ALA A 58 -16.20 35.67 9.41
N THR A 59 -17.44 35.22 9.24
CA THR A 59 -17.73 33.86 9.62
C THR A 59 -16.48 33.12 9.20
N ILE A 60 -15.65 32.67 10.14
CA ILE A 60 -14.83 31.53 9.89
C ILE A 60 -15.91 30.52 9.54
N ALA A 61 -16.27 30.47 8.24
CA ALA A 61 -16.74 29.29 7.60
C ALA A 61 -15.67 28.34 8.07
N THR A 62 -16.01 27.57 9.10
CA THR A 62 -15.11 26.62 9.73
C THR A 62 -14.39 26.02 8.54
N PRO A 63 -13.11 26.38 8.30
CA PRO A 63 -12.48 25.84 7.13
C PRO A 63 -12.64 24.32 7.31
N PRO A 64 -12.83 23.55 6.25
CA PRO A 64 -12.50 22.14 6.33
C PRO A 64 -10.98 22.12 6.61
N SER A 65 -10.59 22.41 7.86
CA SER A 65 -9.23 22.72 8.29
C SER A 65 -8.36 21.50 8.10
N ASP A 66 -9.00 20.34 8.06
CA ASP A 66 -8.39 19.06 7.92
C ASP A 66 -8.21 18.74 6.43
N ASP A 67 -9.14 19.09 5.53
CA ASP A 67 -9.04 18.73 4.11
C ASP A 67 -7.83 19.39 3.43
N HIS A 68 -7.52 20.66 3.74
CA HIS A 68 -6.33 21.32 3.20
C HIS A 68 -5.02 20.70 3.71
N LEU A 69 -4.99 20.27 4.98
CA LEU A 69 -3.83 19.59 5.56
C LEU A 69 -3.68 18.18 5.01
N ILE A 70 -4.78 17.43 4.91
CA ILE A 70 -4.82 16.09 4.32
C ILE A 70 -4.43 16.18 2.84
N TYR A 71 -4.88 17.21 2.12
CA TYR A 71 -4.46 17.47 0.74
C TYR A 71 -2.96 17.73 0.65
N LEU A 72 -2.43 18.66 1.46
CA LEU A 72 -1.01 18.98 1.48
C LEU A 72 -0.17 17.73 1.78
N ILE A 73 -0.50 17.00 2.85
CA ILE A 73 0.18 15.77 3.26
C ILE A 73 0.14 14.76 2.12
N ASN A 74 -1.03 14.52 1.50
CA ASN A 74 -1.15 13.54 0.42
C ASN A 74 -0.41 13.94 -0.87
N SER A 75 -0.35 15.24 -1.18
CA SER A 75 0.38 15.76 -2.34
C SER A 75 1.90 15.63 -2.20
N LEU A 76 2.41 15.58 -0.96
CA LEU A 76 3.84 15.48 -0.64
C LEU A 76 4.32 14.02 -0.49
N ARG A 77 3.45 13.02 -0.66
CA ARG A 77 3.81 11.60 -0.57
C ARG A 77 4.72 11.18 -1.72
N GLY A 78 5.39 10.03 -1.60
CA GLY A 78 6.38 9.57 -2.59
C GLY A 78 5.79 9.32 -3.99
N LYS A 79 4.92 8.31 -4.10
CA LYS A 79 4.22 7.87 -5.33
C LYS A 79 2.71 7.98 -5.14
N GLN A 80 1.94 7.86 -6.22
CA GLN A 80 0.48 8.05 -6.24
C GLN A 80 0.04 9.38 -5.57
N ARG A 81 0.67 10.49 -5.97
CA ARG A 81 0.48 11.82 -5.34
C ARG A 81 -0.83 12.51 -5.70
N GLN A 82 -1.55 12.00 -6.70
CA GLN A 82 -2.82 12.58 -7.13
C GLN A 82 -3.79 12.62 -5.93
N VAL A 83 -4.38 13.77 -5.65
CA VAL A 83 -5.28 13.92 -4.50
C VAL A 83 -6.70 14.13 -5.01
N GLY A 84 -7.59 13.22 -4.65
CA GLY A 84 -9.03 13.31 -4.86
C GLY A 84 -9.78 13.50 -3.54
N SER A 85 -10.99 12.95 -3.46
CA SER A 85 -11.83 12.99 -2.27
C SER A 85 -11.36 12.00 -1.20
N PHE A 86 -11.73 12.26 0.05
CA PHE A 86 -11.40 11.41 1.19
C PHE A 86 -12.66 10.72 1.71
N TRP A 87 -12.56 9.41 1.88
CA TRP A 87 -13.65 8.55 2.33
C TRP A 87 -13.21 7.75 3.55
N TYR A 88 -14.13 7.48 4.47
CA TYR A 88 -13.83 6.76 5.71
C TYR A 88 -14.58 5.45 5.78
N TRP A 89 -13.84 4.37 6.06
CA TRP A 89 -14.37 3.03 6.19
C TRP A 89 -14.08 2.46 7.59
N ASN A 90 -15.14 2.11 8.31
CA ASN A 90 -15.06 1.54 9.66
C ASN A 90 -15.85 0.22 9.74
N PRO A 91 -15.18 -0.92 9.57
CA PRO A 91 -15.82 -2.23 9.62
C PRO A 91 -16.11 -2.73 11.04
N ASN A 92 -15.74 -1.98 12.09
CA ASN A 92 -16.03 -2.38 13.46
C ASN A 92 -17.56 -2.38 13.69
N PRO A 93 -18.16 -3.49 14.15
CA PRO A 93 -19.60 -3.57 14.38
C PRO A 93 -20.12 -2.44 15.27
N GLY A 94 -21.18 -1.77 14.81
CA GLY A 94 -21.81 -0.65 15.53
C GLY A 94 -21.08 0.69 15.44
N SER A 95 -19.94 0.77 14.75
CA SER A 95 -19.21 2.04 14.54
C SER A 95 -19.44 2.62 13.14
N GLY A 96 -19.30 1.82 12.08
CA GLY A 96 -19.66 2.22 10.71
C GLY A 96 -21.10 1.88 10.33
N SER A 97 -21.64 2.57 9.33
CA SER A 97 -22.94 2.24 8.70
C SER A 97 -22.92 2.57 7.21
N ASP A 98 -23.37 1.65 6.35
CA ASP A 98 -23.44 1.89 4.90
C ASP A 98 -24.53 2.90 4.48
N THR A 99 -25.34 3.36 5.43
CA THR A 99 -26.23 4.52 5.24
C THR A 99 -25.51 5.86 5.41
N ASN A 100 -24.28 5.87 5.92
CA ASN A 100 -23.49 7.09 6.07
C ASN A 100 -22.91 7.57 4.72
N ASP A 101 -22.53 8.84 4.68
CA ASP A 101 -21.94 9.47 3.50
C ASP A 101 -20.43 9.20 3.35
N GLY A 102 -19.76 8.66 4.37
CA GLY A 102 -18.34 8.37 4.33
C GLY A 102 -17.42 9.60 4.35
N THR A 103 -17.94 10.81 4.56
CA THR A 103 -17.17 12.07 4.41
C THR A 103 -16.37 12.46 5.65
N THR A 104 -16.67 11.86 6.80
CA THR A 104 -15.96 12.10 8.07
C THR A 104 -15.75 10.79 8.83
N PRO A 105 -14.78 10.73 9.77
CA PRO A 105 -14.58 9.53 10.59
C PRO A 105 -15.83 9.10 11.37
N GLY A 106 -16.62 10.06 11.87
CA GLY A 106 -17.87 9.80 12.58
C GLY A 106 -19.05 9.40 11.68
N LYS A 107 -18.89 9.55 10.36
CA LYS A 107 -19.83 9.12 9.32
C LYS A 107 -19.19 8.08 8.38
N ALA A 108 -18.29 7.26 8.90
CA ALA A 108 -17.66 6.21 8.12
C ALA A 108 -18.69 5.14 7.68
N VAL A 109 -18.51 4.59 6.49
CA VAL A 109 -19.30 3.46 6.00
C VAL A 109 -18.82 2.14 6.60
N ALA A 110 -19.66 1.10 6.58
CA ALA A 110 -19.36 -0.17 7.25
C ALA A 110 -18.57 -1.15 6.36
N THR A 111 -18.84 -1.17 5.05
CA THR A 111 -18.23 -2.13 4.12
C THR A 111 -17.27 -1.45 3.14
N PHE A 112 -16.21 -2.17 2.73
CA PHE A 112 -15.32 -1.67 1.68
C PHE A 112 -16.06 -1.47 0.35
N SER A 113 -17.01 -2.36 0.04
CA SER A 113 -17.85 -2.23 -1.16
C SER A 113 -18.55 -0.88 -1.17
N LYS A 114 -19.15 -0.45 -0.05
CA LYS A 114 -19.79 0.85 0.03
C LYS A 114 -18.77 1.98 -0.08
N ALA A 115 -17.62 1.89 0.60
CA ALA A 115 -16.57 2.92 0.54
C ALA A 115 -16.08 3.15 -0.88
N GLN A 116 -15.87 2.07 -1.65
CA GLN A 116 -15.43 2.15 -3.04
C GLN A 116 -16.48 2.81 -3.95
N THR A 117 -17.79 2.63 -3.69
CA THR A 117 -18.84 3.30 -4.50
C THR A 117 -18.88 4.81 -4.32
N LEU A 118 -18.31 5.34 -3.23
CA LEU A 118 -18.17 6.78 -3.02
C LEU A 118 -16.98 7.34 -3.81
N ALA A 119 -15.97 6.50 -4.07
CA ALA A 119 -14.79 6.90 -4.81
C ALA A 119 -15.03 6.98 -6.32
N SER A 120 -14.46 8.00 -6.95
CA SER A 120 -14.49 8.18 -8.40
C SER A 120 -13.23 7.60 -9.05
N ALA A 121 -13.39 6.96 -10.21
CA ALA A 121 -12.27 6.41 -10.95
C ALA A 121 -11.38 7.51 -11.53
N GLY A 122 -10.06 7.36 -11.38
CA GLY A 122 -9.07 8.24 -12.00
C GLY A 122 -8.87 9.59 -11.28
N THR A 123 -9.51 9.80 -10.12
CA THR A 123 -9.43 11.08 -9.39
C THR A 123 -8.38 11.12 -8.29
N GLY A 124 -7.81 9.96 -7.91
CA GLY A 124 -6.86 9.88 -6.80
C GLY A 124 -7.53 9.88 -5.41
N ASP A 125 -8.79 9.46 -5.35
CA ASP A 125 -9.55 9.35 -4.10
C ASP A 125 -8.86 8.40 -3.12
N THR A 126 -9.08 8.65 -1.83
CA THR A 126 -8.46 7.89 -0.73
C THR A 126 -9.52 7.36 0.21
N ILE A 127 -9.47 6.06 0.52
CA ILE A 127 -10.25 5.42 1.58
C ILE A 127 -9.33 5.23 2.79
N PHE A 128 -9.67 5.89 3.90
CA PHE A 128 -9.05 5.67 5.20
C PHE A 128 -9.75 4.53 5.93
N CYS A 129 -8.99 3.49 6.27
CA CYS A 129 -9.45 2.40 7.10
C CYS A 129 -9.38 2.81 8.58
N LEU A 130 -10.48 2.67 9.31
CA LEU A 130 -10.56 3.05 10.72
C LEU A 130 -10.48 1.83 11.63
N ALA A 131 -9.46 1.78 12.48
CA ALA A 131 -9.37 0.83 13.58
C ALA A 131 -10.00 1.45 14.84
N SER A 132 -11.23 1.04 15.18
CA SER A 132 -12.01 1.62 16.28
C SER A 132 -12.43 0.63 17.37
N ASN A 133 -12.07 -0.65 17.22
CA ASN A 133 -12.37 -1.66 18.23
C ASN A 133 -11.65 -1.38 19.56
N THR A 134 -12.39 -1.46 20.66
CA THR A 134 -11.89 -1.15 22.02
C THR A 134 -10.81 -2.10 22.52
N SER A 135 -10.67 -3.28 21.91
CA SER A 135 -9.57 -4.22 22.19
C SER A 135 -8.22 -3.76 21.62
N GLY A 136 -8.19 -2.67 20.86
CA GLY A 136 -6.99 -2.12 20.21
C GLY A 136 -6.71 -2.71 18.82
N THR A 137 -7.44 -3.75 18.41
CA THR A 137 -7.33 -4.34 17.06
C THR A 137 -8.71 -4.50 16.43
N THR A 138 -8.88 -3.98 15.21
CA THR A 138 -10.07 -4.18 14.38
C THR A 138 -9.75 -5.26 13.35
N THR A 139 -10.35 -6.44 13.51
CA THR A 139 -10.25 -7.54 12.54
C THR A 139 -11.39 -7.47 11.55
N VAL A 140 -11.04 -7.55 10.27
CA VAL A 140 -11.95 -7.39 9.14
C VAL A 140 -11.99 -8.71 8.37
N THR A 141 -13.19 -9.25 8.19
CA THR A 141 -13.40 -10.59 7.62
C THR A 141 -13.83 -10.60 6.16
N GLU A 142 -13.95 -9.42 5.55
CA GLU A 142 -14.21 -9.26 4.11
C GLU A 142 -12.92 -9.25 3.28
N THR A 143 -13.08 -9.53 1.98
CA THR A 143 -12.02 -9.39 0.96
C THR A 143 -12.20 -8.08 0.19
N LEU A 144 -11.11 -7.46 -0.24
CA LEU A 144 -11.12 -6.23 -1.02
C LEU A 144 -10.96 -6.54 -2.50
N ASN A 145 -11.96 -6.22 -3.31
CA ASN A 145 -11.82 -6.21 -4.77
C ASN A 145 -11.77 -4.75 -5.27
N ILE A 146 -10.57 -4.26 -5.57
CA ILE A 146 -10.32 -2.86 -5.92
C ILE A 146 -10.42 -2.70 -7.45
N THR A 147 -11.54 -2.14 -7.89
CA THR A 147 -11.89 -1.94 -9.31
C THR A 147 -11.91 -0.47 -9.73
N THR A 148 -11.81 0.45 -8.78
CA THR A 148 -11.70 1.89 -9.05
C THR A 148 -10.25 2.26 -9.34
N ALA A 149 -9.98 2.80 -10.53
CA ALA A 149 -8.64 3.24 -10.94
C ALA A 149 -8.14 4.41 -10.08
N ASN A 150 -6.84 4.44 -9.80
CA ASN A 150 -6.16 5.47 -8.99
C ASN A 150 -6.65 5.58 -7.53
N LEU A 151 -7.43 4.60 -7.04
CA LEU A 151 -7.90 4.57 -5.66
C LEU A 151 -6.76 4.22 -4.70
N LYS A 152 -6.70 4.93 -3.58
CA LYS A 152 -5.79 4.62 -2.47
C LYS A 152 -6.56 4.03 -1.30
N VAL A 153 -6.07 2.92 -0.76
CA VAL A 153 -6.61 2.32 0.46
C VAL A 153 -5.52 2.40 1.52
N MET A 154 -5.76 3.22 2.55
CA MET A 154 -4.77 3.56 3.57
C MET A 154 -5.19 3.04 4.94
N GLY A 155 -4.41 2.12 5.48
CA GLY A 155 -4.57 1.57 6.81
C GLY A 155 -3.80 2.33 7.89
N PRO A 156 -4.24 2.24 9.16
CA PRO A 156 -3.57 2.81 10.32
C PRO A 156 -2.43 1.92 10.87
N GLY A 157 -2.01 0.92 10.11
CA GLY A 157 -1.01 -0.08 10.49
C GLY A 157 -1.61 -1.34 11.12
N GLN A 158 -0.86 -1.93 12.05
CA GLN A 158 -1.13 -3.21 12.70
C GLN A 158 -2.48 -3.33 13.44
N SER A 159 -3.07 -2.21 13.83
CA SER A 159 -4.35 -2.15 14.52
C SER A 159 -5.54 -2.45 13.61
N PHE A 160 -5.36 -2.44 12.29
CA PHE A 160 -6.36 -2.82 11.30
C PHE A 160 -5.90 -4.06 10.54
N ARG A 161 -6.59 -5.19 10.77
CA ARG A 161 -6.19 -6.51 10.25
C ARG A 161 -7.23 -7.06 9.28
N LEU A 162 -6.87 -7.10 8.00
CA LEU A 162 -7.63 -7.80 6.96
C LEU A 162 -7.30 -9.28 7.02
N ILE A 163 -8.22 -10.07 7.57
CA ILE A 163 -8.08 -11.53 7.70
C ILE A 163 -9.46 -12.12 7.34
N PRO A 164 -9.71 -12.41 6.06
CA PRO A 164 -10.99 -12.87 5.59
C PRO A 164 -11.27 -14.30 6.06
N THR A 165 -12.55 -14.68 6.05
CA THR A 165 -12.97 -16.07 6.25
C THR A 165 -13.10 -16.84 4.92
N ALA A 166 -13.26 -16.11 3.81
CA ALA A 166 -13.39 -16.68 2.48
C ALA A 166 -12.07 -17.31 1.99
N THR A 167 -12.18 -18.47 1.34
CA THR A 167 -11.02 -19.25 0.84
C THR A 167 -10.94 -19.29 -0.68
N THR A 168 -11.80 -18.54 -1.38
CA THR A 168 -11.95 -18.60 -2.86
C THR A 168 -11.39 -17.39 -3.58
N SER A 169 -10.94 -16.37 -2.84
CA SER A 169 -10.44 -15.11 -3.42
C SER A 169 -9.26 -14.59 -2.60
N PRO A 170 -8.29 -13.89 -3.22
CA PRO A 170 -7.24 -13.19 -2.50
C PRO A 170 -7.82 -12.22 -1.48
N THR A 171 -7.07 -11.90 -0.43
CA THR A 171 -7.54 -10.95 0.59
C THR A 171 -7.71 -9.55 0.02
N VAL A 172 -6.77 -9.14 -0.84
CA VAL A 172 -6.84 -7.92 -1.64
C VAL A 172 -6.60 -8.27 -3.11
N THR A 173 -7.55 -7.93 -3.98
CA THR A 173 -7.43 -7.99 -5.43
C THR A 173 -7.32 -6.58 -5.98
N VAL A 174 -6.19 -6.28 -6.63
CA VAL A 174 -5.96 -5.03 -7.36
C VAL A 174 -6.27 -5.26 -8.83
N ALA A 175 -7.52 -4.97 -9.22
CA ALA A 175 -8.05 -5.18 -10.56
C ALA A 175 -8.02 -3.92 -11.43
N ALA A 176 -7.73 -2.75 -10.85
CA ALA A 176 -7.66 -1.47 -11.56
C ALA A 176 -6.26 -0.84 -11.51
N ALA A 177 -5.96 -0.03 -12.52
CA ALA A 177 -4.64 0.59 -12.64
C ALA A 177 -4.44 1.74 -11.65
N GLY A 178 -3.19 1.96 -11.25
CA GLY A 178 -2.82 3.10 -10.40
C GLY A 178 -3.26 2.99 -8.94
N VAL A 179 -3.73 1.83 -8.50
CA VAL A 179 -4.19 1.61 -7.13
C VAL A 179 -3.03 1.66 -6.14
N GLU A 180 -3.28 2.24 -4.97
CA GLU A 180 -2.40 2.17 -3.83
C GLU A 180 -3.01 1.31 -2.71
N VAL A 181 -2.22 0.41 -2.14
CA VAL A 181 -2.55 -0.33 -0.92
C VAL A 181 -1.45 -0.04 0.10
N SER A 182 -1.78 0.63 1.20
CA SER A 182 -0.77 1.01 2.19
C SER A 182 -1.20 0.91 3.64
N GLY A 183 -0.23 0.68 4.54
CA GLY A 183 -0.46 0.73 5.98
C GLY A 183 -1.40 -0.34 6.53
N LEU A 184 -1.58 -1.46 5.84
CA LEU A 184 -2.52 -2.52 6.26
C LEU A 184 -1.77 -3.73 6.81
N TYR A 185 -2.32 -4.38 7.83
CA TYR A 185 -2.01 -5.78 8.13
C TYR A 185 -2.90 -6.68 7.29
N ILE A 186 -2.31 -7.62 6.56
CA ILE A 186 -3.02 -8.49 5.61
C ILE A 186 -2.58 -9.93 5.86
N GLY A 187 -3.55 -10.78 6.19
CA GLY A 187 -3.41 -12.22 6.24
C GLY A 187 -4.54 -12.89 5.46
N THR A 188 -4.47 -14.20 5.26
CA THR A 188 -5.52 -14.95 4.57
C THR A 188 -6.39 -15.74 5.55
N ALA A 189 -7.48 -16.32 5.04
CA ALA A 189 -8.22 -17.34 5.77
C ALA A 189 -7.29 -18.48 6.25
N THR A 190 -7.66 -19.10 7.37
CA THR A 190 -6.85 -20.16 7.99
C THR A 190 -6.76 -21.43 7.15
N THR A 191 -7.60 -21.58 6.13
CA THR A 191 -7.60 -22.70 5.16
C THR A 191 -7.62 -22.17 3.71
N GLY A 192 -7.39 -23.05 2.74
CA GLY A 192 -7.30 -22.68 1.32
C GLY A 192 -5.87 -22.39 0.87
N THR A 193 -5.74 -21.71 -0.27
CA THR A 193 -4.46 -21.49 -0.96
C THR A 193 -4.33 -20.08 -1.52
N GLN A 194 -5.11 -19.14 -1.00
CA GLN A 194 -5.22 -17.80 -1.59
C GLN A 194 -4.02 -16.91 -1.23
N ASP A 195 -3.76 -15.95 -2.10
CA ASP A 195 -2.73 -14.91 -1.90
C ASP A 195 -3.24 -13.81 -0.97
N ALA A 196 -2.34 -13.10 -0.30
CA ALA A 196 -2.73 -11.92 0.47
C ALA A 196 -3.08 -10.75 -0.46
N ILE A 197 -2.19 -10.41 -1.39
CA ILE A 197 -2.45 -9.41 -2.42
C ILE A 197 -2.24 -10.03 -3.81
N SER A 198 -3.24 -9.90 -4.69
CA SER A 198 -3.12 -10.25 -6.10
C SER A 198 -3.25 -9.01 -6.97
N VAL A 199 -2.30 -8.77 -7.86
CA VAL A 199 -2.25 -7.62 -8.78
C VAL A 199 -2.35 -8.09 -10.22
N SER A 200 -3.41 -7.66 -10.91
CA SER A 200 -3.64 -7.97 -12.33
C SER A 200 -3.79 -6.71 -13.21
N ALA A 201 -3.41 -5.55 -12.66
CA ALA A 201 -3.49 -4.26 -13.32
C ALA A 201 -2.17 -3.49 -13.20
N ASN A 202 -2.01 -2.46 -14.03
CA ASN A 202 -0.77 -1.70 -14.14
C ASN A 202 -0.58 -0.68 -13.00
N ASN A 203 0.68 -0.36 -12.71
CA ASN A 203 1.08 0.74 -11.84
C ASN A 203 0.48 0.66 -10.41
N ALA A 204 0.36 -0.56 -9.87
CA ALA A 204 -0.03 -0.73 -8.48
C ALA A 204 1.11 -0.28 -7.56
N PHE A 205 0.77 0.31 -6.42
CA PHE A 205 1.73 0.70 -5.41
C PHE A 205 1.35 0.10 -4.06
N ILE A 206 2.17 -0.85 -3.60
CA ILE A 206 1.99 -1.55 -2.33
C ILE A 206 3.08 -1.06 -1.40
N GLN A 207 2.72 -0.41 -0.29
CA GLN A 207 3.73 0.14 0.62
C GLN A 207 3.35 0.05 2.09
N ASP A 208 4.36 -0.06 2.97
CA ASP A 208 4.17 0.00 4.42
C ASP A 208 3.13 -1.02 4.95
N CYS A 209 2.93 -2.12 4.23
CA CYS A 209 2.02 -3.20 4.60
C CYS A 209 2.76 -4.27 5.40
N TRP A 210 2.05 -4.88 6.34
CA TRP A 210 2.49 -6.08 7.02
C TRP A 210 1.69 -7.29 6.53
N ILE A 211 2.32 -8.11 5.72
CA ILE A 211 1.73 -9.27 5.07
C ILE A 211 2.23 -10.52 5.79
N ALA A 212 1.34 -11.22 6.49
CA ALA A 212 1.73 -12.33 7.35
C ALA A 212 0.68 -13.42 7.42
N ASN A 213 1.12 -14.66 7.70
CA ASN A 213 0.25 -15.83 7.85
C ASN A 213 -0.60 -16.07 6.59
N VAL A 214 0.08 -16.16 5.45
CA VAL A 214 -0.54 -16.25 4.13
C VAL A 214 -0.48 -17.69 3.64
N ARG A 215 -1.58 -18.21 3.11
CA ARG A 215 -1.62 -19.59 2.61
C ARG A 215 -0.95 -19.73 1.25
N GLY A 216 -1.23 -18.82 0.33
CA GLY A 216 -0.54 -18.66 -0.97
C GLY A 216 0.64 -17.69 -0.88
N HIS A 217 0.79 -16.86 -1.91
CA HIS A 217 1.84 -15.84 -2.00
C HIS A 217 1.49 -14.58 -1.20
N GLY A 218 2.49 -13.94 -0.59
CA GLY A 218 2.29 -12.65 0.09
C GLY A 218 1.78 -11.58 -0.89
N VAL A 219 2.53 -11.36 -1.96
CA VAL A 219 2.11 -10.55 -3.11
C VAL A 219 2.30 -11.34 -4.40
N ASN A 220 1.24 -11.53 -5.17
CA ASN A 220 1.26 -12.13 -6.49
C ASN A 220 0.94 -11.08 -7.55
N VAL A 221 1.95 -10.67 -8.32
CA VAL A 221 1.78 -9.81 -9.49
C VAL A 221 1.62 -10.73 -10.69
N SER A 222 0.39 -10.98 -11.11
CA SER A 222 0.10 -11.96 -12.16
C SER A 222 0.38 -11.43 -13.56
N THR A 223 0.06 -10.15 -13.79
CA THR A 223 0.32 -9.40 -15.04
C THR A 223 0.28 -7.91 -14.71
N SER A 224 1.38 -7.19 -14.93
CA SER A 224 1.44 -5.76 -14.62
C SER A 224 2.68 -5.08 -15.20
N SER A 225 2.54 -3.82 -15.63
CA SER A 225 3.67 -2.91 -15.83
C SER A 225 3.79 -1.95 -14.65
N ARG A 226 5.02 -1.63 -14.22
CA ARG A 226 5.35 -0.55 -13.27
C ARG A 226 4.79 -0.74 -11.85
N THR A 227 4.47 -1.97 -11.46
CA THR A 227 4.06 -2.24 -10.07
C THR A 227 5.23 -2.06 -9.12
N GLN A 228 4.99 -1.41 -7.98
CA GLN A 228 6.01 -1.17 -6.97
C GLN A 228 5.57 -1.75 -5.63
N ILE A 229 6.49 -2.48 -4.98
CA ILE A 229 6.31 -3.08 -3.66
C ILE A 229 7.44 -2.51 -2.78
N GLN A 230 7.10 -1.68 -1.80
CA GLN A 230 8.09 -0.93 -1.03
C GLN A 230 7.84 -0.96 0.47
N SER A 231 8.89 -0.92 1.31
CA SER A 231 8.76 -0.80 2.77
C SER A 231 7.82 -1.83 3.44
N CYS A 232 7.57 -2.98 2.81
CA CYS A 232 6.63 -3.98 3.34
C CYS A 232 7.36 -5.01 4.20
N VAL A 233 6.65 -5.58 5.17
CA VAL A 233 7.03 -6.82 5.84
C VAL A 233 6.24 -7.95 5.20
N ILE A 234 6.91 -9.01 4.74
CA ILE A 234 6.30 -10.15 4.06
C ILE A 234 6.84 -11.44 4.65
N GLU A 235 6.03 -12.09 5.49
CA GLU A 235 6.45 -13.23 6.31
C GLU A 235 5.46 -14.39 6.33
N HIS A 236 5.96 -15.58 6.65
CA HIS A 236 5.13 -16.77 6.89
C HIS A 236 4.11 -17.03 5.77
N CYS A 237 4.53 -16.84 4.52
CA CYS A 237 3.73 -17.12 3.33
C CYS A 237 3.92 -18.57 2.88
N GLY A 238 2.90 -19.11 2.20
CA GLY A 238 2.95 -20.46 1.67
C GLY A 238 2.57 -21.56 2.64
N ALA A 239 1.76 -21.28 3.66
CA ALA A 239 1.28 -22.29 4.60
C ALA A 239 0.49 -23.45 3.93
N SER A 240 0.09 -23.33 2.65
CA SER A 240 -0.45 -24.44 1.85
C SER A 240 0.59 -25.24 1.06
N GLY A 241 1.88 -24.91 1.16
CA GLY A 241 3.00 -25.62 0.53
C GLY A 241 3.63 -24.96 -0.71
N THR A 242 3.06 -23.87 -1.23
CA THR A 242 3.45 -23.30 -2.53
C THR A 242 3.67 -21.78 -2.57
N GLY A 243 3.58 -21.08 -1.44
CA GLY A 243 3.62 -19.62 -1.41
C GLY A 243 5.00 -19.00 -1.19
N ASP A 244 5.39 -18.15 -2.12
CA ASP A 244 6.54 -17.24 -2.02
C ASP A 244 6.14 -15.91 -1.36
N GLY A 245 7.13 -15.14 -0.87
CA GLY A 245 6.86 -13.80 -0.35
C GLY A 245 6.29 -12.88 -1.44
N VAL A 246 7.05 -12.69 -2.52
CA VAL A 246 6.60 -11.97 -3.71
C VAL A 246 6.75 -12.87 -4.93
N LYS A 247 5.70 -12.96 -5.75
CA LYS A 247 5.74 -13.62 -7.06
C LYS A 247 5.49 -12.59 -8.15
N LEU A 248 6.39 -12.52 -9.12
CA LEU A 248 6.20 -11.79 -10.38
C LEU A 248 5.95 -12.83 -11.47
N GLY A 249 4.73 -12.82 -12.02
CA GLY A 249 4.24 -13.75 -13.02
C GLY A 249 4.34 -13.21 -14.45
N ASP A 250 3.75 -13.94 -15.40
CA ASP A 250 3.78 -13.64 -16.84
C ASP A 250 3.53 -12.17 -17.16
N THR A 251 4.21 -11.65 -18.18
CA THR A 251 4.04 -10.27 -18.68
C THR A 251 4.25 -9.17 -17.65
N THR A 252 4.89 -9.47 -16.51
CA THR A 252 5.23 -8.47 -15.50
C THR A 252 6.48 -7.71 -15.90
N THR A 253 6.34 -6.40 -16.14
CA THR A 253 7.44 -5.52 -16.56
C THR A 253 7.66 -4.33 -15.64
N GLU A 254 8.90 -3.86 -15.55
CA GLU A 254 9.27 -2.68 -14.76
C GLU A 254 8.80 -2.77 -13.29
N ALA A 255 8.65 -3.98 -12.76
CA ALA A 255 8.28 -4.16 -11.37
C ALA A 255 9.46 -3.75 -10.48
N PHE A 256 9.15 -3.11 -9.34
CA PHE A 256 10.17 -2.60 -8.43
C PHE A 256 9.90 -3.07 -7.00
N VAL A 257 10.75 -3.95 -6.49
CA VAL A 257 10.67 -4.47 -5.12
C VAL A 257 11.82 -3.92 -4.30
N SER A 258 11.54 -3.03 -3.34
CA SER A 258 12.60 -2.39 -2.56
C SER A 258 12.27 -2.12 -1.11
N ARG A 259 13.31 -2.04 -0.26
CA ARG A 259 13.20 -1.70 1.18
C ARG A 259 12.23 -2.60 1.95
N CYS A 260 11.99 -3.81 1.47
CA CYS A 260 11.11 -4.77 2.12
C CYS A 260 11.91 -5.70 3.06
N ILE A 261 11.23 -6.19 4.10
CA ILE A 261 11.69 -7.28 4.96
C ILE A 261 10.90 -8.51 4.54
N ILE A 262 11.57 -9.49 3.92
CA ILE A 262 10.95 -10.68 3.34
C ILE A 262 11.58 -11.89 4.01
N PHE A 263 10.82 -12.68 4.76
CA PHE A 263 11.39 -13.81 5.49
C PHE A 263 10.43 -14.95 5.77
N ASP A 264 10.97 -16.13 6.09
CA ASP A 264 10.20 -17.34 6.44
C ASP A 264 9.06 -17.66 5.45
N ASN A 265 9.40 -17.58 4.17
CA ASN A 265 8.55 -17.94 3.04
C ASN A 265 9.16 -19.13 2.29
N LYS A 266 8.44 -19.72 1.31
CA LYS A 266 9.05 -20.72 0.42
C LYS A 266 10.26 -20.14 -0.32
N ASN A 267 10.06 -19.13 -1.15
CA ASN A 267 11.12 -18.26 -1.63
C ASN A 267 10.84 -16.82 -1.19
N GLY A 268 11.85 -15.97 -1.12
CA GLY A 268 11.66 -14.55 -0.84
C GLY A 268 10.93 -13.86 -1.99
N VAL A 269 11.57 -13.82 -3.16
CA VAL A 269 10.96 -13.35 -4.41
C VAL A 269 11.13 -14.38 -5.51
N SER A 270 10.07 -14.65 -6.29
CA SER A 270 10.12 -15.55 -7.44
C SER A 270 9.69 -14.83 -8.73
N LEU A 271 10.43 -15.08 -9.81
CA LEU A 271 10.13 -14.60 -11.16
C LEU A 271 10.25 -15.78 -12.11
N ALA A 272 9.20 -16.14 -12.83
CA ALA A 272 9.26 -17.17 -13.87
C ALA A 272 8.12 -16.97 -14.85
N GLY A 273 8.33 -17.39 -16.10
CA GLY A 273 7.32 -17.28 -17.15
C GLY A 273 7.78 -16.45 -18.34
N THR A 274 6.84 -16.04 -19.17
CA THR A 274 7.06 -15.39 -20.47
C THR A 274 6.66 -13.91 -20.45
N GLY A 275 7.42 -13.08 -21.17
CA GLY A 275 7.15 -11.65 -21.26
C GLY A 275 7.50 -10.85 -19.99
N LEU A 276 8.19 -11.46 -19.01
CA LEU A 276 8.72 -10.74 -17.86
C LEU A 276 9.99 -10.00 -18.26
N ALA A 277 10.03 -8.69 -18.04
CA ALA A 277 11.16 -7.88 -18.45
C ALA A 277 11.42 -6.67 -17.56
N ASP A 278 12.67 -6.21 -17.49
CA ASP A 278 13.03 -4.90 -16.92
C ASP A 278 12.67 -4.74 -15.43
N ASN A 279 12.58 -5.85 -14.71
CA ASN A 279 12.22 -5.88 -13.29
C ASN A 279 13.44 -5.59 -12.41
N VAL A 280 13.24 -4.89 -11.30
CA VAL A 280 14.30 -4.44 -10.42
C VAL A 280 14.01 -4.81 -8.97
N LEU A 281 14.98 -5.43 -8.32
CA LEU A 281 14.98 -5.74 -6.89
C LEU A 281 16.20 -5.09 -6.26
N GLU A 282 16.01 -4.27 -5.23
CA GLU A 282 17.11 -3.60 -4.51
C GLU A 282 16.80 -3.35 -3.03
N ASN A 283 17.83 -3.18 -2.20
CA ASN A 283 17.67 -2.70 -0.82
C ASN A 283 16.72 -3.53 0.09
N ASN A 284 16.61 -4.85 -0.10
CA ASN A 284 15.72 -5.69 0.71
C ASN A 284 16.48 -6.51 1.77
N LEU A 285 15.84 -6.81 2.90
CA LEU A 285 16.30 -7.80 3.87
C LEU A 285 15.58 -9.13 3.60
N ILE A 286 16.29 -10.14 3.09
CA ILE A 286 15.71 -11.38 2.56
C ILE A 286 16.32 -12.60 3.25
N TYR A 287 15.57 -13.28 4.13
CA TYR A 287 16.19 -14.29 5.00
C TYR A 287 15.28 -15.44 5.45
N GLN A 288 15.89 -16.54 5.91
CA GLN A 288 15.20 -17.70 6.48
C GLN A 288 14.15 -18.35 5.56
N HIS A 289 14.37 -18.31 4.24
CA HIS A 289 13.52 -19.04 3.30
C HIS A 289 13.85 -20.54 3.28
N THR A 290 12.83 -21.37 3.08
CA THR A 290 13.02 -22.83 2.87
C THR A 290 13.57 -23.15 1.48
N GLY A 291 13.41 -22.24 0.52
CA GLY A 291 14.02 -22.22 -0.80
C GLY A 291 15.08 -21.13 -0.91
N TYR A 292 15.05 -20.36 -2.00
CA TYR A 292 16.00 -19.28 -2.27
C TYR A 292 15.51 -17.93 -1.76
N GLY A 293 16.45 -17.00 -1.55
CA GLY A 293 16.14 -15.58 -1.36
C GLY A 293 15.41 -14.99 -2.58
N ILE A 294 16.04 -15.05 -3.75
CA ILE A 294 15.43 -14.66 -5.03
C ILE A 294 15.59 -15.80 -6.03
N THR A 295 14.48 -16.28 -6.57
CA THR A 295 14.45 -17.29 -7.64
C THR A 295 14.06 -16.63 -8.95
N ILE A 296 14.94 -16.73 -9.94
CA ILE A 296 14.65 -16.37 -11.33
C ILE A 296 14.61 -17.67 -12.11
N GLY A 297 13.45 -18.05 -12.61
CA GLY A 297 13.23 -19.23 -13.45
C GLY A 297 13.54 -18.96 -14.91
N ALA A 298 13.04 -19.83 -15.78
CA ALA A 298 13.16 -19.62 -17.23
C ALA A 298 12.22 -18.51 -17.71
N GLY A 299 12.73 -17.64 -18.58
CA GLY A 299 11.95 -16.68 -19.37
C GLY A 299 12.01 -15.19 -18.96
N PRO A 300 12.27 -14.79 -17.70
CA PRO A 300 12.57 -13.40 -17.38
C PRO A 300 13.77 -12.86 -18.15
N LEU A 301 13.65 -11.63 -18.64
CA LEU A 301 14.68 -10.86 -19.32
C LEU A 301 14.95 -9.56 -18.56
N ARG A 302 16.15 -9.00 -18.70
CA ARG A 302 16.59 -7.72 -18.10
C ARG A 302 16.15 -7.55 -16.65
N THR A 303 16.22 -8.62 -15.87
CA THR A 303 15.92 -8.56 -14.44
C THR A 303 17.19 -8.14 -13.71
N HIS A 304 17.11 -7.10 -12.89
CA HIS A 304 18.22 -6.55 -12.13
C HIS A 304 18.02 -6.83 -10.65
N VAL A 305 18.86 -7.68 -10.07
CA VAL A 305 19.05 -7.79 -8.62
C VAL A 305 20.25 -6.93 -8.26
N ARG A 306 20.00 -5.72 -7.74
CA ARG A 306 21.02 -4.68 -7.48
C ARG A 306 21.47 -4.66 -6.02
N SER A 307 22.46 -3.82 -5.71
CA SER A 307 23.04 -3.63 -4.38
C SER A 307 22.02 -3.32 -3.28
N GLY A 308 22.49 -3.50 -2.03
CA GLY A 308 21.74 -3.19 -0.82
C GLY A 308 20.86 -4.33 -0.29
N HIS A 309 20.81 -5.48 -0.96
CA HIS A 309 20.19 -6.66 -0.37
C HIS A 309 21.04 -7.21 0.78
N THR A 310 20.37 -7.60 1.85
CA THR A 310 20.95 -8.44 2.91
C THR A 310 20.30 -9.81 2.84
N PHE A 311 21.07 -10.81 2.42
CA PHE A 311 20.63 -12.20 2.44
C PHE A 311 21.16 -12.95 3.66
N ASN A 312 20.34 -13.79 4.28
CA ASN A 312 20.80 -14.62 5.39
C ASN A 312 19.97 -15.90 5.54
N LYS A 313 20.61 -17.03 5.85
CA LYS A 313 19.94 -18.30 6.22
C LYS A 313 18.86 -18.79 5.22
N ASN A 314 19.01 -18.51 3.93
CA ASN A 314 18.14 -19.09 2.90
C ASN A 314 18.63 -20.50 2.57
N THR A 315 17.75 -21.49 2.70
CA THR A 315 18.16 -22.91 2.72
C THR A 315 18.73 -23.38 1.39
N ALA A 316 18.13 -22.98 0.26
CA ALA A 316 18.61 -23.39 -1.06
C ALA A 316 19.67 -22.43 -1.64
N GLY A 317 19.79 -21.22 -1.09
CA GLY A 317 20.76 -20.20 -1.49
C GLY A 317 20.18 -18.78 -1.55
N ASN A 318 21.02 -17.79 -1.85
CA ASN A 318 20.59 -16.39 -1.89
C ASN A 318 19.85 -16.06 -3.19
N THR A 319 20.44 -16.42 -4.32
CA THR A 319 19.88 -16.18 -5.66
C THR A 319 20.06 -17.41 -6.55
N THR A 320 19.14 -17.61 -7.48
CA THR A 320 19.27 -18.61 -8.56
C THR A 320 18.70 -18.07 -9.85
N TYR A 321 19.36 -18.36 -10.98
CA TYR A 321 18.95 -17.95 -12.32
C TYR A 321 19.55 -18.91 -13.36
N PRO A 322 18.88 -19.20 -14.49
CA PRO A 322 19.44 -20.09 -15.49
C PRO A 322 20.58 -19.39 -16.27
N ALA A 323 21.55 -20.16 -16.73
CA ALA A 323 22.65 -19.63 -17.54
C ALA A 323 22.16 -19.09 -18.90
N GLY A 324 22.80 -18.02 -19.38
CA GLY A 324 22.55 -17.47 -20.73
C GLY A 324 21.33 -16.52 -20.84
N TYR A 325 20.71 -16.14 -19.72
CA TYR A 325 19.65 -15.12 -19.70
C TYR A 325 20.23 -13.74 -19.44
N ASP A 326 19.62 -12.71 -20.05
CA ASP A 326 19.96 -11.30 -19.86
C ASP A 326 19.49 -10.81 -18.48
N THR A 327 20.02 -11.41 -17.42
CA THR A 327 19.69 -11.08 -16.03
C THR A 327 20.97 -10.65 -15.33
N TYR A 328 20.92 -9.47 -14.71
CA TYR A 328 22.03 -8.94 -13.94
C TYR A 328 21.77 -9.18 -12.46
N VAL A 329 22.59 -10.02 -11.83
CA VAL A 329 22.64 -10.16 -10.38
C VAL A 329 23.95 -9.55 -9.92
N GLU A 330 23.88 -8.43 -9.21
CA GLU A 330 25.04 -7.83 -8.58
C GLU A 330 25.57 -8.84 -7.55
N THR A 331 26.80 -9.30 -7.78
CA THR A 331 27.48 -10.13 -6.79
C THR A 331 27.74 -9.27 -5.57
N GLN A 332 27.24 -9.72 -4.42
CA GLN A 332 27.48 -9.07 -3.14
C GLN A 332 28.99 -8.81 -2.99
N ALA A 333 29.37 -7.62 -2.50
CA ALA A 333 30.74 -7.38 -2.06
C ALA A 333 31.07 -8.41 -0.95
N GLY A 334 31.72 -9.51 -1.34
CA GLY A 334 31.81 -10.74 -0.55
C GLY A 334 31.79 -12.04 -1.35
N GLY A 335 31.30 -12.04 -2.61
CA GLY A 335 31.36 -13.18 -3.53
C GLY A 335 30.61 -14.43 -3.04
N LEU A 336 30.57 -15.47 -3.88
CA LEU A 336 30.28 -16.84 -3.45
C LEU A 336 31.18 -17.16 -2.25
N ASN A 337 30.64 -17.76 -1.18
CA ASN A 337 31.49 -18.12 -0.06
C ASN A 337 32.55 -19.14 -0.52
N ALA A 338 33.69 -19.22 0.15
CA ALA A 338 34.81 -20.06 -0.30
C ALA A 338 34.42 -21.54 -0.52
N THR A 339 33.39 -22.04 0.18
CA THR A 339 32.88 -23.41 0.00
C THR A 339 32.05 -23.54 -1.27
N GLU A 340 31.22 -22.55 -1.60
CA GLU A 340 30.47 -22.52 -2.87
C GLU A 340 31.41 -22.38 -4.07
N VAL A 341 32.44 -21.54 -3.97
CA VAL A 341 33.51 -21.46 -4.98
C VAL A 341 34.25 -22.78 -5.06
N ALA A 342 34.62 -23.37 -3.93
CA ALA A 342 35.34 -24.64 -3.90
C ALA A 342 34.52 -25.77 -4.53
N ASN A 343 33.24 -25.94 -4.19
CA ASN A 343 32.39 -26.96 -4.78
C ASN A 343 32.22 -26.73 -6.28
N ALA A 344 32.01 -25.48 -6.71
CA ALA A 344 31.86 -25.15 -8.13
C ALA A 344 33.14 -25.40 -8.95
N VAL A 345 34.33 -25.24 -8.35
CA VAL A 345 35.63 -25.42 -9.03
C VAL A 345 36.17 -26.85 -8.89
N TRP A 346 36.01 -27.49 -7.73
CA TRP A 346 36.58 -28.81 -7.45
C TRP A 346 35.68 -29.96 -7.89
N ASP A 347 34.36 -29.81 -7.82
CA ASP A 347 33.40 -30.84 -8.26
C ASP A 347 32.94 -30.62 -9.71
N GLU A 348 33.68 -29.82 -10.48
CA GLU A 348 33.37 -29.58 -11.88
C GLU A 348 33.47 -30.88 -12.69
N VAL A 349 32.45 -31.15 -13.51
CA VAL A 349 32.38 -32.39 -14.28
C VAL A 349 33.47 -32.39 -15.36
N ILE A 350 34.42 -33.32 -15.24
CA ILE A 350 35.55 -33.50 -16.17
C ILE A 350 35.09 -33.63 -17.63
N SER A 351 33.89 -34.17 -17.89
CA SER A 351 33.36 -34.35 -19.25
C SER A 351 33.24 -33.05 -20.05
N GLY A 352 33.09 -31.91 -19.37
CA GLY A 352 33.08 -30.57 -20.01
C GLY A 352 34.46 -30.12 -20.51
N HIS A 353 35.54 -30.74 -20.03
CA HIS A 353 36.93 -30.35 -20.32
C HIS A 353 37.68 -31.37 -21.18
N LEU A 354 36.95 -32.12 -22.01
CA LEU A 354 37.55 -33.15 -22.87
C LEU A 354 37.82 -32.67 -24.30
N THR A 355 37.46 -31.43 -24.61
CA THR A 355 37.71 -30.83 -25.93
C THR A 355 39.21 -30.69 -26.18
N SER A 356 39.66 -30.97 -27.41
CA SER A 356 41.06 -30.83 -27.81
C SER A 356 41.56 -29.40 -27.57
N GLY A 357 42.79 -29.26 -27.05
CA GLY A 357 43.38 -27.97 -26.70
C GLY A 357 43.03 -27.43 -25.31
N THR A 358 42.15 -28.11 -24.55
CA THR A 358 41.86 -27.74 -23.16
C THR A 358 42.86 -28.35 -22.18
N THR A 359 43.04 -27.70 -21.02
CA THR A 359 43.87 -28.21 -19.92
C THR A 359 43.36 -29.54 -19.39
N GLY A 360 42.05 -29.72 -19.23
CA GLY A 360 41.46 -30.98 -18.73
C GLY A 360 41.73 -32.16 -19.68
N LYS A 361 41.68 -31.95 -20.99
CA LYS A 361 42.04 -32.97 -21.99
C LYS A 361 43.52 -33.35 -21.89
N THR A 362 44.39 -32.35 -21.71
CA THR A 362 45.83 -32.58 -21.53
C THR A 362 46.12 -33.42 -20.30
N LEU A 363 45.46 -33.14 -19.18
CA LEU A 363 45.64 -33.89 -17.93
C LEU A 363 45.12 -35.33 -18.01
N LYS A 364 43.96 -35.53 -18.65
CA LYS A 364 43.42 -36.87 -18.94
C LYS A 364 44.37 -37.68 -19.82
N ASP A 365 44.90 -37.07 -20.88
CA ASP A 365 45.84 -37.73 -21.78
C ASP A 365 47.15 -38.07 -21.05
N ALA A 366 47.62 -37.18 -20.17
CA ALA A 366 48.80 -37.44 -19.34
C ALA A 366 48.59 -38.64 -18.41
N LYS A 367 47.46 -38.73 -17.70
CA LYS A 367 47.11 -39.90 -16.87
C LYS A 367 47.05 -41.18 -17.70
N THR A 368 46.44 -41.13 -18.88
CA THR A 368 46.32 -42.28 -19.79
C THR A 368 47.70 -42.75 -20.25
N LYS A 369 48.56 -41.83 -20.71
CA LYS A 369 49.94 -42.12 -21.12
C LYS A 369 50.78 -42.70 -19.97
N ALA A 370 50.66 -42.14 -18.77
CA ALA A 370 51.35 -42.65 -17.59
C ALA A 370 50.91 -44.08 -17.24
N THR A 371 49.61 -44.37 -17.31
CA THR A 371 49.07 -45.72 -17.08
C THR A 371 49.56 -46.72 -18.12
N LEU A 372 49.61 -46.34 -19.40
CA LEU A 372 50.17 -47.18 -20.46
C LEU A 372 51.67 -47.41 -20.27
N ALA A 373 52.41 -46.41 -19.80
CA ALA A 373 53.83 -46.52 -19.53
C ALA A 373 54.14 -47.45 -18.36
N SER A 374 53.27 -47.51 -17.33
CA SER A 374 53.44 -48.41 -16.18
C SER A 374 53.09 -49.87 -16.45
N LEU A 375 52.51 -50.17 -17.62
CA LEU A 375 52.19 -51.54 -18.06
C LEU A 375 53.31 -52.16 -18.91
N LYS A 376 54.38 -51.40 -19.16
CA LYS A 376 55.64 -51.87 -19.73
C LYS A 376 56.67 -52.00 -18.63
#